data_AF-A0A921RZY4-F1
#
_entry.id   AF-A0A921RZY4-F1
#
_cell.length_a   1.000
_cell.length_b   1.000
_cell.length_c   1.000
_cell.angle_alpha   90.00
_cell.angle_beta   90.00
_cell.angle_gamma   90.00
#
_symmetry.space_group_name_H-M   'P 1'
#
loop_
_entity.id
_entity.type
_entity.pdbx_description
1 polymer ?
#
loop_
_entity_poly.entity_id
_entity_poly.type
_entity_poly.pdbx_seq_one_letter_code
_entity_poly.pdbx_strand_id
1 'polypeptide(L)'
;MSVSRSLPLRAVFRVWRELALPDDFEDSVVEGHPHLFRLAPNPDEPNTHILHLVADPATEEFTPAVEKTRPDRYAFKLQFPPGFRLTKEYRKKVKEWQLLPYTGPYQVVSPRGGGSKRVSKLARRKMEKRAVGIAHEFLSLTVEKMVEVEKFSQFRKWFGIEVNVRDVFLDHPGIFYLSAKRKQHTVFLREMYDRGKLVESNDVSEARVKLVELMLLRRRGLGNANSSANMASGATADARGSGDDFVKHEDCLLDVSEK
;
A
#
# COMPACT_ATOMS: atom_id res chain seq x y z
N MET A 1 -2.49 16.58 2.67
CA MET A 1 -3.37 15.64 1.94
C MET A 1 -4.85 15.97 2.07
N SER A 2 -5.41 16.08 3.29
CA SER A 2 -6.81 16.50 3.47
C SER A 2 -7.03 17.94 3.01
N VAL A 3 -8.15 18.21 2.34
CA VAL A 3 -8.49 19.54 1.83
C VAL A 3 -8.71 20.53 2.98
N SER A 4 -9.36 20.07 4.06
CA SER A 4 -9.66 20.85 5.26
C SER A 4 -8.57 20.80 6.32
N ARG A 5 -7.39 20.23 6.00
CA ARG A 5 -6.29 19.97 6.95
C ARG A 5 -6.76 19.26 8.23
N SER A 6 -7.79 18.46 8.11
CA SER A 6 -8.43 17.76 9.22
C SER A 6 -8.98 16.41 8.79
N LEU A 7 -9.02 15.46 9.72
CA LEU A 7 -9.54 14.12 9.53
C LEU A 7 -10.27 13.67 10.79
N PRO A 8 -11.40 12.95 10.69
CA PRO A 8 -12.00 12.30 11.83
C PRO A 8 -11.03 11.31 12.46
N LEU A 9 -10.84 11.36 13.78
CA LEU A 9 -9.89 10.49 14.49
C LEU A 9 -10.24 9.01 14.28
N ARG A 10 -11.53 8.68 14.25
CA ARG A 10 -12.04 7.35 13.90
C ARG A 10 -11.50 6.79 12.58
N ALA A 11 -11.23 7.66 11.61
CA ALA A 11 -10.76 7.24 10.29
C ALA A 11 -9.29 6.84 10.38
N VAL A 12 -8.51 7.60 11.14
CA VAL A 12 -7.12 7.28 11.48
C VAL A 12 -7.05 5.91 12.18
N PHE A 13 -7.93 5.65 13.15
CA PHE A 13 -8.01 4.35 13.82
C PHE A 13 -8.25 3.16 12.88
N ARG A 14 -8.94 3.35 11.74
CA ARG A 14 -9.18 2.26 10.78
C ARG A 14 -7.92 1.80 10.04
N VAL A 15 -6.93 2.68 9.94
CA VAL A 15 -5.61 2.42 9.31
C VAL A 15 -4.47 2.44 10.33
N TRP A 16 -4.81 2.33 11.60
CA TRP A 16 -3.87 2.40 12.73
C TRP A 16 -2.73 1.40 12.61
N ARG A 17 -3.06 0.15 12.28
CA ARG A 17 -2.11 -0.96 12.18
C ARG A 17 -1.19 -0.82 10.97
N GLU A 18 -1.69 -0.24 9.89
CA GLU A 18 -0.94 0.06 8.68
C GLU A 18 0.04 1.21 8.87
N LEU A 19 -0.31 2.20 9.69
CA LEU A 19 0.55 3.32 10.06
C LEU A 19 1.50 3.02 11.23
N ALA A 20 1.27 1.91 11.95
CA ALA A 20 1.96 1.57 13.20
C ALA A 20 1.99 2.73 14.20
N LEU A 21 0.83 3.35 14.40
CA LEU A 21 0.66 4.36 15.44
C LEU A 21 0.76 3.71 16.82
N PRO A 22 1.35 4.41 17.80
CA PRO A 22 1.51 3.88 19.15
C PRO A 22 0.16 3.84 19.88
N ASP A 23 -0.02 2.90 20.80
CA ASP A 23 -1.30 2.70 21.50
C ASP A 23 -1.73 3.93 22.33
N ASP A 24 -0.77 4.76 22.73
CA ASP A 24 -0.96 6.03 23.48
C ASP A 24 -0.98 7.27 22.57
N PHE A 25 -1.26 7.13 21.26
CA PHE A 25 -1.19 8.20 20.26
C PHE A 25 -1.84 9.54 20.66
N GLU A 26 -2.98 9.51 21.35
CA GLU A 26 -3.65 10.75 21.77
C GLU A 26 -2.77 11.54 22.75
N ASP A 27 -2.11 10.87 23.69
CA ASP A 27 -1.24 11.51 24.67
C ASP A 27 0.15 11.78 24.07
N SER A 28 0.76 10.76 23.47
CA SER A 28 2.16 10.81 23.00
C SER A 28 2.35 11.66 21.74
N VAL A 29 1.40 11.62 20.81
CA VAL A 29 1.50 12.33 19.53
C VAL A 29 0.65 13.59 19.53
N VAL A 30 -0.61 13.52 19.92
CA VAL A 30 -1.53 14.67 19.81
C VAL A 30 -1.27 15.69 20.91
N GLU A 31 -1.33 15.29 22.18
CA GLU A 31 -1.06 16.18 23.31
C GLU A 31 0.43 16.54 23.42
N GLY A 32 1.34 15.61 23.10
CA GLY A 32 2.78 15.86 23.07
C GLY A 32 3.24 16.86 21.98
N HIS A 33 2.45 17.06 20.93
CA HIS A 33 2.81 17.95 19.81
C HIS A 33 1.68 18.96 19.47
N PRO A 34 1.32 19.87 20.40
CA PRO A 34 0.20 20.80 20.22
C PRO A 34 0.46 21.86 19.13
N HIS A 35 1.73 22.03 18.74
CA HIS A 35 2.15 22.87 17.62
C HIS A 35 1.84 22.23 16.27
N LEU A 36 1.76 20.89 16.20
CA LEU A 36 1.42 20.16 14.99
C LEU A 36 -0.05 19.79 14.95
N PHE A 37 -0.60 19.30 16.06
CA PHE A 37 -1.93 18.70 16.09
C PHE A 37 -2.85 19.40 17.09
N ARG A 38 -4.14 19.44 16.76
CA ARG A 38 -5.21 19.84 17.68
C ARG A 38 -6.37 18.89 17.55
N LEU A 39 -6.85 18.40 18.69
CA LEU A 39 -8.07 17.60 18.76
C LEU A 39 -9.27 18.50 19.05
N ALA A 40 -10.37 18.31 18.31
CA ALA A 40 -11.62 19.04 18.51
C ALA A 40 -12.83 18.09 18.47
N PRO A 41 -13.93 18.37 19.17
CA PRO A 41 -15.15 17.59 19.07
C PRO A 41 -15.74 17.69 17.66
N ASN A 42 -16.30 16.58 17.16
CA ASN A 42 -16.93 16.51 15.86
C ASN A 42 -18.38 17.03 15.94
N PRO A 43 -18.74 18.12 15.23
CA PRO A 43 -20.10 18.64 15.25
C PRO A 43 -21.12 17.73 14.57
N ASP A 44 -20.68 16.93 13.59
CA ASP A 44 -21.58 16.06 12.82
C ASP A 44 -21.93 14.77 13.58
N GLU A 45 -21.08 14.35 14.53
CA GLU A 45 -21.21 13.05 15.18
C GLU A 45 -20.79 13.10 16.66
N PRO A 46 -21.74 12.91 17.60
CA PRO A 46 -21.49 13.05 19.03
C PRO A 46 -20.46 12.03 19.53
N ASN A 47 -19.73 12.40 20.59
CA ASN A 47 -18.68 11.59 21.22
C ASN A 47 -17.52 11.18 20.29
N THR A 48 -17.31 11.92 19.20
CA THR A 48 -16.17 11.68 18.32
C THR A 48 -15.34 12.94 18.10
N HIS A 49 -14.08 12.75 17.76
CA HIS A 49 -13.13 13.84 17.60
C HIS A 49 -12.63 13.98 16.15
N ILE A 50 -12.27 15.20 15.80
CA ILE A 50 -11.58 15.57 14.56
C ILE A 50 -10.15 15.96 14.93
N LEU A 51 -9.19 15.34 14.26
CA LEU A 51 -7.79 15.69 14.33
C LEU A 51 -7.50 16.78 13.28
N HIS A 52 -7.04 17.93 13.75
CA HIS A 52 -6.62 19.06 12.92
C HIS A 52 -5.10 19.14 12.86
N LEU A 53 -4.57 19.40 11.67
CA LEU A 53 -3.19 19.82 11.49
C LEU A 53 -3.12 21.35 11.66
N VAL A 54 -2.44 21.79 12.71
CA VAL A 54 -2.20 23.21 13.02
C VAL A 54 -1.02 23.74 12.23
N ALA A 55 0.00 22.91 12.01
CA ALA A 55 1.19 23.28 11.25
C ALA A 55 0.81 23.68 9.81
N ASP A 56 1.46 24.72 9.28
CA ASP A 56 1.28 25.09 7.88
C ASP A 56 2.24 24.29 7.01
N PRO A 57 1.75 23.46 6.07
CA PRO A 57 2.60 22.63 5.23
C PRO A 57 3.60 23.40 4.38
N ALA A 58 3.35 24.69 4.14
CA ALA A 58 4.25 25.56 3.39
C ALA A 58 5.50 25.97 4.19
N THR A 59 5.39 26.04 5.51
CA THR A 59 6.46 26.47 6.42
C THR A 59 7.33 25.30 6.87
N GLU A 60 6.73 24.11 6.98
CA GLU A 60 7.39 22.87 7.43
C GLU A 60 8.12 22.09 6.31
N GLU A 61 8.20 22.66 5.10
CA GLU A 61 8.87 22.06 3.92
C GLU A 61 8.57 20.56 3.71
N PHE A 62 7.30 20.12 3.85
CA PHE A 62 6.97 18.71 3.63
C PHE A 62 7.27 18.29 2.19
N THR A 63 8.29 17.45 2.01
CA THR A 63 8.64 16.84 0.72
C THR A 63 7.74 15.63 0.44
N PRO A 64 6.93 15.65 -0.64
CA PRO A 64 6.18 14.47 -1.07
C PRO A 64 7.08 13.25 -1.28
N ALA A 65 6.62 12.07 -0.88
CA ALA A 65 7.34 10.80 -1.05
C ALA A 65 7.73 10.54 -2.52
N VAL A 66 6.88 10.96 -3.45
CA VAL A 66 7.15 10.88 -4.90
C VAL A 66 8.45 11.57 -5.30
N GLU A 67 8.86 12.63 -4.60
CA GLU A 67 10.06 13.40 -4.96
C GLU A 67 11.35 12.62 -4.73
N LYS A 68 11.38 11.72 -3.73
CA LYS A 68 12.54 10.86 -3.44
C LYS A 68 12.85 9.89 -4.58
N THR A 69 11.83 9.41 -5.28
CA THR A 69 11.93 8.36 -6.29
C THR A 69 11.70 8.88 -7.71
N ARG A 70 11.55 10.19 -7.88
CA ARG A 70 11.06 10.78 -9.12
C ARG A 70 12.10 10.75 -10.25
N PRO A 71 11.77 10.21 -11.43
CA PRO A 71 12.69 10.25 -12.57
C PRO A 71 12.72 11.60 -13.31
N ASP A 72 11.63 12.37 -13.25
CA ASP A 72 11.49 13.66 -13.95
C ASP A 72 10.42 14.51 -13.24
N ARG A 73 10.42 15.84 -13.45
CA ARG A 73 9.61 16.86 -12.75
C ARG A 73 8.13 16.50 -12.55
N TYR A 74 7.52 15.81 -13.50
CA TYR A 74 6.10 15.42 -13.43
C TYR A 74 5.86 13.90 -13.47
N ALA A 75 6.91 13.11 -13.64
CA ALA A 75 6.78 11.68 -13.85
C ALA A 75 6.76 10.89 -12.53
N PHE A 76 6.08 9.75 -12.52
CA PHE A 76 6.19 8.74 -11.48
C PHE A 76 7.08 7.60 -11.97
N LYS A 77 7.84 6.97 -11.07
CA LYS A 77 8.59 5.75 -11.40
C LYS A 77 7.60 4.65 -11.80
N LEU A 78 7.91 3.95 -12.89
CA LEU A 78 7.09 2.87 -13.41
C LEU A 78 7.87 1.57 -13.34
N GLN A 79 7.24 0.54 -12.80
CA GLN A 79 7.74 -0.82 -12.77
C GLN A 79 6.63 -1.77 -13.23
N PHE A 80 6.92 -2.53 -14.29
CA PHE A 80 6.00 -3.53 -14.81
C PHE A 80 6.52 -4.93 -14.48
N PRO A 81 5.64 -5.89 -14.17
CA PRO A 81 6.04 -7.28 -13.99
C PRO A 81 6.80 -7.83 -15.21
N PRO A 82 7.71 -8.79 -15.01
CA PRO A 82 8.29 -9.55 -16.11
C PRO A 82 7.18 -10.14 -17.00
N GLY A 83 7.33 -10.03 -18.32
CA GLY A 83 6.34 -10.52 -19.29
C GLY A 83 5.10 -9.63 -19.50
N PHE A 84 4.98 -8.49 -18.80
CA PHE A 84 3.84 -7.58 -18.99
C PHE A 84 3.85 -6.93 -20.38
N ARG A 85 2.88 -7.30 -21.23
CA ARG A 85 2.78 -6.83 -22.62
C ARG A 85 2.02 -5.50 -22.71
N LEU A 86 2.76 -4.41 -22.72
CA LEU A 86 2.22 -3.06 -22.93
C LEU A 86 1.84 -2.85 -24.40
N THR A 87 0.56 -2.59 -24.69
CA THR A 87 0.11 -2.17 -26.04
C THR A 87 0.73 -0.83 -26.42
N LYS A 88 0.92 -0.59 -27.74
CA LYS A 88 1.46 0.69 -28.24
C LYS A 88 0.61 1.88 -27.78
N GLU A 89 -0.70 1.71 -27.78
CA GLU A 89 -1.67 2.71 -27.32
C GLU A 89 -1.52 3.03 -25.84
N TYR A 90 -1.39 2.00 -24.99
CA TYR A 90 -1.19 2.20 -23.56
C TYR A 90 0.13 2.92 -23.28
N ARG A 91 1.23 2.55 -23.96
CA ARG A 91 2.52 3.26 -23.82
C ARG A 91 2.38 4.74 -24.16
N LYS A 92 1.66 5.08 -25.23
CA LYS A 92 1.37 6.47 -25.60
C LYS A 92 0.54 7.18 -24.54
N LYS A 93 -0.55 6.56 -24.05
CA LYS A 93 -1.41 7.09 -22.98
C LYS A 93 -0.60 7.40 -21.73
N VAL A 94 0.25 6.46 -21.29
CA VAL A 94 1.12 6.63 -20.12
C VAL A 94 2.13 7.74 -20.34
N LYS A 95 2.81 7.80 -21.51
CA LYS A 95 3.77 8.87 -21.81
C LYS A 95 3.12 10.25 -21.74
N GLU A 96 1.95 10.43 -22.37
CA GLU A 96 1.20 11.68 -22.29
C GLU A 96 0.75 12.00 -20.85
N TRP A 97 0.35 10.98 -20.09
CA TRP A 97 -0.08 11.17 -18.69
C TRP A 97 1.09 11.56 -17.79
N GLN A 98 2.29 10.99 -18.00
CA GLN A 98 3.50 11.34 -17.25
C GLN A 98 3.92 12.79 -17.48
N LEU A 99 3.66 13.35 -18.66
CA LEU A 99 3.93 14.76 -18.99
C LEU A 99 2.94 15.76 -18.37
N LEU A 100 1.77 15.33 -17.91
CA LEU A 100 0.79 16.22 -17.29
C LEU A 100 1.38 16.89 -16.04
N PRO A 101 1.10 18.17 -15.75
CA PRO A 101 1.56 18.80 -14.52
C PRO A 101 1.12 18.01 -13.28
N TYR A 102 2.06 17.77 -12.38
CA TYR A 102 1.81 17.13 -11.09
C TYR A 102 1.56 18.21 -10.03
N THR A 103 0.44 18.08 -9.33
CA THR A 103 0.11 18.90 -8.16
C THR A 103 0.35 18.06 -6.92
N GLY A 104 1.23 18.52 -6.03
CA GLY A 104 1.64 17.77 -4.84
C GLY A 104 0.50 17.51 -3.85
N PRO A 105 0.63 16.49 -2.98
CA PRO A 105 -0.39 16.09 -2.00
C PRO A 105 -0.67 17.14 -0.92
N TYR A 106 0.27 18.06 -0.69
CA TYR A 106 0.16 19.13 0.32
C TYR A 106 -0.28 20.47 -0.26
N GLN A 107 -0.32 20.62 -1.59
CA GLN A 107 -0.77 21.85 -2.22
C GLN A 107 -2.28 22.01 -2.06
N VAL A 108 -2.70 23.20 -1.62
CA VAL A 108 -4.11 23.57 -1.48
C VAL A 108 -4.69 23.75 -2.88
N VAL A 109 -5.51 22.80 -3.31
CA VAL A 109 -6.29 22.92 -4.53
C VAL A 109 -7.70 23.27 -4.11
N SER A 110 -8.19 24.46 -4.50
CA SER A 110 -9.58 24.82 -4.25
C SER A 110 -10.47 23.73 -4.86
N PRO A 111 -11.32 23.04 -4.07
CA PRO A 111 -12.38 22.24 -4.65
C PRO A 111 -13.21 23.23 -5.47
N ARG A 112 -13.37 22.96 -6.78
CA ARG A 112 -13.97 23.93 -7.69
C ARG A 112 -15.29 24.46 -7.09
N GLY A 113 -15.35 25.77 -6.87
CA GLY A 113 -16.62 26.48 -6.89
C GLY A 113 -17.21 26.39 -8.30
N GLY A 114 -18.46 25.97 -8.40
CA GLY A 114 -19.25 26.09 -9.63
C GLY A 114 -19.61 24.76 -10.32
N GLY A 115 -20.73 24.16 -9.86
CA GLY A 115 -21.98 23.96 -10.64
C GLY A 115 -21.99 23.38 -12.06
N SER A 116 -20.87 23.03 -12.69
CA SER A 116 -20.88 22.49 -14.06
C SER A 116 -20.77 20.97 -14.06
N LYS A 117 -21.86 20.30 -14.45
CA LYS A 117 -21.99 18.83 -14.51
C LYS A 117 -21.07 18.14 -15.53
N ARG A 118 -20.23 18.87 -16.29
CA ARG A 118 -19.28 18.30 -17.26
C ARG A 118 -17.85 18.74 -16.96
N VAL A 119 -17.08 17.84 -16.33
CA VAL A 119 -15.63 17.98 -16.20
C VAL A 119 -14.97 17.66 -17.54
N SER A 120 -14.12 18.55 -18.05
CA SER A 120 -13.39 18.30 -19.31
C SER A 120 -12.47 17.07 -19.19
N LYS A 121 -12.20 16.39 -20.31
CA LYS A 121 -11.30 15.21 -20.33
C LYS A 121 -9.93 15.52 -19.72
N LEU A 122 -9.39 16.71 -19.99
CA LEU A 122 -8.12 17.16 -19.42
C LEU A 122 -8.22 17.38 -17.90
N ALA A 123 -9.30 18.01 -17.43
CA ALA A 123 -9.52 18.20 -16.00
C ALA A 123 -9.62 16.87 -15.26
N ARG A 124 -10.31 15.87 -15.83
CA ARG A 124 -10.40 14.53 -15.25
C ARG A 124 -9.02 13.88 -15.13
N ARG A 125 -8.19 13.94 -16.17
CA ARG A 125 -6.81 13.41 -16.15
C ARG A 125 -5.94 14.10 -15.09
N LYS A 126 -6.11 15.41 -14.86
CA LYS A 126 -5.41 16.15 -13.79
C LYS A 126 -5.86 15.69 -12.39
N MET A 127 -7.16 15.48 -12.20
CA MET A 127 -7.72 14.97 -10.94
C MET A 127 -7.24 13.54 -10.64
N GLU A 128 -7.21 12.69 -11.67
CA GLU A 128 -6.64 11.34 -11.62
C GLU A 128 -5.15 11.39 -11.24
N LYS A 129 -4.36 12.27 -11.87
CA LYS A 129 -2.93 12.43 -11.53
C LYS A 129 -2.71 12.88 -10.09
N ARG A 130 -3.55 13.78 -9.58
CA ARG A 130 -3.53 14.19 -8.16
C ARG A 130 -3.92 13.02 -7.25
N ALA A 131 -4.94 12.24 -7.61
CA ALA A 131 -5.36 11.07 -6.84
C ALA A 131 -4.25 10.02 -6.74
N VAL A 132 -3.52 9.76 -7.84
CA VAL A 132 -2.32 8.91 -7.84
C VAL A 132 -1.26 9.48 -6.90
N GLY A 133 -1.01 10.79 -6.93
CA GLY A 133 -0.08 11.45 -6.02
C GLY A 133 -0.44 11.29 -4.54
N ILE A 134 -1.71 11.46 -4.19
CA ILE A 134 -2.18 11.28 -2.81
C ILE A 134 -2.12 9.82 -2.38
N ALA A 135 -2.51 8.89 -3.25
CA ALA A 135 -2.43 7.47 -2.94
C ALA A 135 -0.99 7.00 -2.78
N HIS A 136 -0.08 7.51 -3.62
CA HIS A 136 1.35 7.25 -3.50
C HIS A 136 1.90 7.75 -2.16
N GLU A 137 1.57 8.99 -1.78
CA GLU A 137 1.95 9.57 -0.48
C GLU A 137 1.41 8.73 0.68
N PHE A 138 0.10 8.46 0.67
CA PHE A 138 -0.56 7.69 1.72
C PHE A 138 0.04 6.30 1.89
N LEU A 139 0.27 5.57 0.79
CA LEU A 139 0.91 4.26 0.84
C LEU A 139 2.35 4.38 1.35
N SER A 140 3.07 5.44 0.97
CA SER A 140 4.43 5.69 1.45
C SER A 140 4.50 5.92 2.96
N LEU A 141 3.41 6.40 3.60
CA LEU A 141 3.33 6.52 5.06
C LEU A 141 3.10 5.18 5.77
N THR A 142 2.48 4.21 5.10
CA THR A 142 2.24 2.89 5.72
C THR A 142 3.54 2.10 5.90
N VAL A 143 3.57 1.24 6.90
CA VAL A 143 4.72 0.40 7.24
C VAL A 143 5.06 -0.59 6.12
N GLU A 144 4.04 -1.26 5.60
CA GLU A 144 4.18 -2.27 4.53
C GLU A 144 3.95 -1.67 3.14
N LYS A 145 3.88 -0.34 2.98
CA LYS A 145 3.64 0.34 1.69
C LYS A 145 2.42 -0.21 0.93
N MET A 146 1.41 -0.65 1.70
CA MET A 146 0.18 -1.28 1.21
C MET A 146 -1.00 -0.96 2.12
N VAL A 147 -2.20 -1.02 1.55
CA VAL A 147 -3.45 -0.88 2.31
C VAL A 147 -4.60 -1.59 1.58
N GLU A 148 -5.63 -1.99 2.32
CA GLU A 148 -6.89 -2.41 1.71
C GLU A 148 -7.56 -1.24 0.97
N VAL A 149 -8.02 -1.49 -0.26
CA VAL A 149 -8.67 -0.48 -1.09
C VAL A 149 -9.93 0.08 -0.42
N GLU A 150 -10.65 -0.75 0.33
CA GLU A 150 -11.86 -0.33 1.05
C GLU A 150 -11.54 0.65 2.19
N LYS A 151 -10.43 0.45 2.89
CA LYS A 151 -9.94 1.39 3.91
C LYS A 151 -9.54 2.72 3.26
N PHE A 152 -8.73 2.69 2.19
CA PHE A 152 -8.33 3.90 1.49
C PHE A 152 -9.53 4.66 0.88
N SER A 153 -10.52 3.93 0.34
CA SER A 153 -11.73 4.52 -0.25
C SER A 153 -12.51 5.40 0.73
N GLN A 154 -12.45 5.12 2.04
CA GLN A 154 -13.09 5.95 3.06
C GLN A 154 -12.46 7.35 3.14
N PHE A 155 -11.15 7.45 2.86
CA PHE A 155 -10.44 8.73 2.84
C PHE A 155 -10.70 9.57 1.60
N ARG A 156 -11.35 8.98 0.58
CA ARG A 156 -11.65 9.63 -0.70
C ARG A 156 -12.29 11.02 -0.50
N LYS A 157 -13.29 11.12 0.38
CA LYS A 157 -14.02 12.37 0.65
C LYS A 157 -13.11 13.43 1.26
N TRP A 158 -12.32 13.06 2.28
CA TRP A 158 -11.45 14.01 3.00
C TRP A 158 -10.26 14.48 2.14
N PHE A 159 -9.74 13.62 1.25
CA PHE A 159 -8.67 13.97 0.32
C PHE A 159 -9.15 14.74 -0.92
N GLY A 160 -10.47 14.93 -1.08
CA GLY A 160 -11.05 15.57 -2.26
C GLY A 160 -10.82 14.77 -3.54
N ILE A 161 -10.82 13.43 -3.44
CA ILE A 161 -10.64 12.54 -4.58
C ILE A 161 -12.02 12.29 -5.20
N GLU A 162 -12.33 12.98 -6.30
CA GLU A 162 -13.62 12.81 -6.98
C GLU A 162 -13.63 11.61 -7.94
N VAL A 163 -12.47 11.06 -8.30
CA VAL A 163 -12.36 9.86 -9.14
C VAL A 163 -12.58 8.58 -8.33
N ASN A 164 -12.98 7.50 -8.99
CA ASN A 164 -13.10 6.20 -8.35
C ASN A 164 -11.70 5.65 -8.04
N VAL A 165 -11.45 5.39 -6.77
CA VAL A 165 -10.17 4.89 -6.25
C VAL A 165 -9.77 3.55 -6.91
N ARG A 166 -10.72 2.64 -7.10
CA ARG A 166 -10.44 1.34 -7.73
C ARG A 166 -9.93 1.52 -9.16
N ASP A 167 -10.59 2.39 -9.91
CA ASP A 167 -10.22 2.69 -11.31
C ASP A 167 -8.83 3.33 -11.35
N VAL A 168 -8.50 4.23 -10.42
CA VAL A 168 -7.16 4.83 -10.32
C VAL A 168 -6.08 3.75 -10.15
N PHE A 169 -6.30 2.76 -9.28
CA PHE A 169 -5.33 1.68 -9.09
C PHE A 169 -5.21 0.75 -10.31
N LEU A 170 -6.33 0.46 -10.97
CA LEU A 170 -6.36 -0.39 -12.16
C LEU A 170 -5.81 0.29 -13.42
N ASP A 171 -5.98 1.60 -13.57
CA ASP A 171 -5.46 2.38 -14.70
C ASP A 171 -3.92 2.56 -14.65
N HIS A 172 -3.32 2.39 -13.47
CA HIS A 172 -1.88 2.63 -13.23
C HIS A 172 -1.15 1.38 -12.70
N PRO A 173 -1.20 0.24 -13.40
CA PRO A 173 -0.55 -1.00 -13.00
C PRO A 173 0.99 -0.92 -12.98
N GLY A 174 1.59 0.14 -13.54
CA GLY A 174 3.03 0.38 -13.44
C GLY A 174 3.47 1.06 -12.13
N ILE A 175 2.52 1.64 -11.38
CA ILE A 175 2.78 2.30 -10.09
C ILE A 175 2.22 1.44 -8.97
N PHE A 176 1.00 0.95 -9.14
CA PHE A 176 0.29 0.16 -8.16
C PHE A 176 0.21 -1.30 -8.59
N TYR A 177 0.28 -2.19 -7.60
CA TYR A 177 -0.11 -3.58 -7.75
C TYR A 177 -1.38 -3.79 -6.94
N LEU A 178 -2.40 -4.40 -7.56
CA LEU A 178 -3.64 -4.74 -6.89
C LEU A 178 -3.71 -6.26 -6.72
N SER A 179 -3.66 -6.72 -5.48
CA SER A 179 -3.90 -8.11 -5.13
C SER A 179 -5.36 -8.29 -4.74
N ALA A 180 -6.03 -9.27 -5.34
CA ALA A 180 -7.35 -9.72 -4.92
C ALA A 180 -7.20 -11.04 -4.16
N LYS A 181 -7.35 -11.00 -2.83
CA LYS A 181 -7.34 -12.21 -2.00
C LYS A 181 -8.71 -12.38 -1.39
N ARG A 182 -9.38 -13.48 -1.75
CA ARG A 182 -10.78 -13.74 -1.37
C ARG A 182 -11.69 -12.57 -1.79
N LYS A 183 -12.33 -11.89 -0.83
CA LYS A 183 -13.20 -10.71 -1.05
C LYS A 183 -12.51 -9.38 -0.73
N GLN A 184 -11.21 -9.41 -0.41
CA GLN A 184 -10.45 -8.22 -0.05
C GLN A 184 -9.49 -7.84 -1.16
N HIS A 185 -9.48 -6.56 -1.50
CA HIS A 185 -8.54 -5.98 -2.46
C HIS A 185 -7.50 -5.17 -1.71
N THR A 186 -6.23 -5.54 -1.87
CA THR A 186 -5.09 -4.85 -1.25
C THR A 186 -4.26 -4.20 -2.34
N VAL A 187 -3.97 -2.92 -2.21
CA VAL A 187 -3.12 -2.18 -3.12
C VAL A 187 -1.73 -2.02 -2.51
N PHE A 188 -0.70 -2.21 -3.34
CA PHE A 188 0.71 -2.13 -2.99
C PHE A 188 1.37 -1.07 -3.88
N LEU A 189 2.31 -0.32 -3.31
CA LEU A 189 3.14 0.61 -4.07
C LEU A 189 4.34 -0.13 -4.67
N ARG A 190 4.34 -0.37 -5.99
CA ARG A 190 5.32 -1.27 -6.64
C ARG A 190 6.76 -0.86 -6.44
N GLU A 191 7.05 0.43 -6.56
CA GLU A 191 8.43 0.94 -6.47
C GLU A 191 9.11 0.70 -5.14
N MET A 192 8.33 0.45 -4.08
CA MET A 192 8.82 0.16 -2.75
C MET A 192 9.08 -1.34 -2.53
N TYR A 193 8.91 -2.16 -3.56
CA TYR A 193 9.15 -3.60 -3.51
C TYR A 193 10.17 -4.02 -4.55
N ASP A 194 11.18 -4.77 -4.13
CA ASP A 194 12.11 -5.48 -5.01
C ASP A 194 12.08 -6.98 -4.71
N ARG A 195 11.82 -7.80 -5.73
CA ARG A 195 11.70 -9.27 -5.63
C ARG A 195 10.82 -9.76 -4.47
N GLY A 196 9.74 -9.04 -4.17
CA GLY A 196 8.80 -9.37 -3.09
C GLY A 196 9.25 -8.95 -1.69
N LYS A 197 10.37 -8.24 -1.56
CA LYS A 197 10.83 -7.63 -0.30
C LYS A 197 10.66 -6.12 -0.35
N LEU A 198 10.42 -5.51 0.81
CA LEU A 198 10.33 -4.06 0.91
C LEU A 198 11.72 -3.44 0.75
N VAL A 199 11.82 -2.41 -0.09
CA VAL A 199 13.09 -1.71 -0.39
C VAL A 199 13.56 -0.93 0.83
N GLU A 200 12.65 -0.20 1.47
CA GLU A 200 12.89 0.52 2.73
C GLU A 200 12.11 -0.16 3.85
N SER A 201 12.77 -1.07 4.58
CA SER A 201 12.18 -1.74 5.74
C SER A 201 12.23 -0.86 6.99
N ASN A 202 11.18 -0.94 7.81
CA ASN A 202 11.13 -0.36 9.15
C ASN A 202 11.29 -1.50 10.17
N ASP A 203 11.72 -1.20 11.39
CA ASP A 203 11.88 -2.13 12.52
C ASP A 203 10.61 -2.97 12.74
N VAL A 204 9.43 -2.34 12.61
CA VAL A 204 8.13 -3.03 12.72
C VAL A 204 7.96 -4.08 11.61
N SER A 205 8.34 -3.74 10.37
CA SER A 205 8.29 -4.68 9.23
C SER A 205 9.25 -5.83 9.45
N GLU A 206 10.47 -5.56 9.90
CA GLU A 206 11.48 -6.59 10.18
C GLU A 206 11.04 -7.53 11.30
N ALA A 207 10.49 -6.99 12.38
CA ALA A 207 9.95 -7.77 13.49
C ALA A 207 8.83 -8.71 13.01
N ARG A 208 7.94 -8.24 12.14
CA ARG A 208 6.88 -9.06 11.53
C ARG A 208 7.46 -10.19 10.67
N VAL A 209 8.46 -9.92 9.85
CA VAL A 209 9.13 -10.94 9.03
C VAL A 209 9.79 -12.00 9.92
N LYS A 210 10.55 -11.59 10.95
CA LYS A 210 11.18 -12.49 11.92
C LYS A 210 10.15 -13.35 12.66
N LEU A 211 9.00 -12.76 13.04
CA LEU A 211 7.91 -13.49 13.68
C LEU A 211 7.34 -14.58 12.75
N VAL A 212 7.09 -14.25 11.48
CA VAL A 212 6.60 -15.24 10.49
C VAL A 212 7.63 -16.36 10.30
N GLU A 213 8.91 -16.02 10.22
CA GLU A 213 10.00 -17.00 10.12
C GLU A 213 10.00 -17.96 11.33
N LEU A 214 9.91 -17.44 12.55
CA LEU A 214 9.80 -18.24 13.78
C LEU A 214 8.55 -19.12 13.80
N MET A 215 7.40 -18.62 13.32
CA MET A 215 6.17 -19.40 13.21
C MET A 215 6.30 -20.56 12.21
N LEU A 216 7.01 -20.35 11.10
CA LEU A 216 7.28 -21.39 10.10
C LEU A 216 8.27 -22.44 10.63
N LEU A 217 9.28 -22.02 11.39
CA LEU A 217 10.22 -22.93 12.06
C LEU A 217 9.50 -23.86 13.06
N ARG A 218 8.53 -23.34 13.84
CA ARG A 218 7.75 -24.16 14.79
C ARG A 218 6.96 -25.29 14.10
N ARG A 219 6.54 -25.11 12.85
CA ARG A 219 5.84 -26.17 12.09
C ARG A 219 6.78 -27.26 11.58
N ARG A 220 8.08 -27.01 11.47
CA ARG A 220 9.08 -28.02 11.05
C ARG A 220 9.58 -28.90 12.20
N GLY A 221 9.39 -28.48 13.45
CA GLY A 221 9.87 -29.21 14.64
C GLY A 221 8.93 -30.25 15.25
N LEU A 222 7.68 -30.38 14.76
CA LEU A 222 6.68 -31.29 15.36
C LEU A 222 6.34 -32.51 14.48
N GLY A 223 6.98 -32.67 13.32
CA GLY A 223 6.72 -33.77 12.39
C GLY A 223 7.56 -35.03 12.59
N ASN A 224 8.69 -34.96 13.30
CA ASN A 224 9.69 -36.04 13.31
C ASN A 224 10.02 -36.62 14.70
N ALA A 225 9.26 -36.31 15.74
CA ALA A 225 9.54 -36.82 17.09
C ALA A 225 9.05 -38.25 17.36
N ASN A 226 8.27 -38.87 16.46
CA ASN A 226 7.63 -40.17 16.70
C ASN A 226 8.10 -41.32 15.78
N SER A 227 9.14 -41.14 14.96
CA SER A 227 9.65 -42.22 14.10
C SER A 227 10.87 -42.97 14.66
N SER A 228 11.39 -42.59 15.83
CA SER A 228 12.63 -43.17 16.39
C SER A 228 12.43 -44.24 17.47
N ALA A 229 11.20 -44.68 17.77
CA ALA A 229 10.95 -45.65 18.85
C ALA A 229 10.95 -47.14 18.43
N ASN A 230 10.97 -47.48 17.14
CA ASN A 230 10.89 -48.88 16.69
C ASN A 230 11.93 -49.22 15.62
N MET A 231 13.23 -49.07 15.90
CA MET A 231 14.29 -49.75 15.15
C MET A 231 15.52 -49.97 16.05
N ALA A 232 15.38 -50.85 17.03
CA ALA A 232 16.52 -51.42 17.74
C ALA A 232 16.26 -52.88 18.13
N SER A 233 16.13 -53.75 17.12
CA SER A 233 16.55 -55.14 17.25
C SER A 233 16.61 -55.81 15.87
N GLY A 234 17.76 -56.38 15.51
CA GLY A 234 17.89 -57.43 14.49
C GLY A 234 18.64 -57.05 13.22
N ALA A 235 19.97 -57.26 13.24
CA ALA A 235 20.79 -57.51 12.05
C ALA A 235 20.21 -58.68 11.22
N THR A 236 20.31 -58.78 9.90
CA THR A 236 21.52 -58.87 9.06
C THR A 236 21.16 -58.72 7.56
N ALA A 237 22.10 -58.19 6.76
CA ALA A 237 22.40 -58.44 5.34
C ALA A 237 21.26 -58.60 4.31
N ASP A 238 21.17 -57.71 3.31
CA ASP A 238 21.71 -57.98 1.95
C ASP A 238 21.51 -56.81 0.98
N ALA A 239 22.21 -56.91 -0.15
CA ALA A 239 22.64 -55.86 -1.07
C ALA A 239 21.61 -55.28 -2.07
N ARG A 240 22.05 -54.15 -2.65
CA ARG A 240 21.78 -53.57 -4.00
C ARG A 240 20.82 -52.38 -4.11
N GLY A 241 21.35 -51.30 -4.70
CA GLY A 241 20.71 -50.65 -5.85
C GLY A 241 20.21 -49.21 -5.68
N SER A 242 21.02 -48.27 -6.16
CA SER A 242 20.69 -47.18 -7.11
C SER A 242 19.48 -46.26 -6.89
N GLY A 243 19.72 -44.95 -7.01
CA GLY A 243 18.74 -44.00 -7.56
C GLY A 243 18.64 -42.68 -6.81
N ASP A 244 19.10 -41.60 -7.48
CA ASP A 244 18.74 -40.20 -7.23
C ASP A 244 17.24 -40.00 -6.99
N ASP A 245 16.86 -38.97 -6.21
CA ASP A 245 15.96 -37.94 -6.76
C ASP A 245 15.85 -36.69 -5.87
N PHE A 246 16.26 -35.57 -6.48
CA PHE A 246 15.94 -34.21 -6.12
C PHE A 246 14.47 -33.92 -6.47
N VAL A 247 13.63 -33.61 -5.48
CA VAL A 247 12.28 -33.07 -5.75
C VAL A 247 12.27 -31.55 -5.56
N LYS A 248 12.28 -30.84 -6.69
CA LYS A 248 11.77 -29.48 -6.83
C LYS A 248 10.24 -29.53 -6.83
N HIS A 249 9.59 -28.63 -6.11
CA HIS A 249 8.18 -28.32 -6.32
C HIS A 249 8.04 -26.87 -6.74
N GLU A 250 7.87 -26.65 -8.05
CA GLU A 250 7.11 -25.54 -8.60
C GLU A 250 5.72 -26.06 -9.05
N ASP A 251 4.84 -25.10 -9.25
CA ASP A 251 3.54 -25.14 -9.94
C ASP A 251 2.27 -25.50 -9.15
N CYS A 252 1.45 -24.45 -8.99
CA CYS A 252 0.00 -24.55 -9.13
C CYS A 252 -0.48 -23.37 -10.00
N LEU A 253 -0.41 -23.57 -11.31
CA LEU A 253 -1.21 -22.87 -12.31
C LEU A 253 -2.64 -23.45 -12.22
N LEU A 254 -3.66 -22.62 -12.04
CA LEU A 254 -5.04 -23.05 -12.25
C LEU A 254 -5.57 -22.41 -13.53
N ASP A 255 -5.74 -23.30 -14.48
CA ASP A 255 -6.50 -23.23 -15.71
C ASP A 255 -7.98 -22.92 -15.42
N VAL A 256 -8.61 -22.05 -16.21
CA VAL A 256 -10.08 -21.95 -16.27
C VAL A 256 -10.47 -21.87 -17.73
N SER A 257 -11.14 -22.93 -18.17
CA SER A 257 -11.67 -23.14 -19.51
C SER A 257 -12.72 -22.10 -19.94
N GLU A 258 -12.71 -21.84 -21.24
CA GLU A 258 -13.81 -21.21 -21.99
C GLU A 258 -15.07 -22.08 -21.98
N LYS A 259 -16.22 -21.43 -21.79
CA LYS A 259 -17.44 -21.67 -22.56
C LYS A 259 -18.27 -20.39 -22.59
#